data_AF-A0A9P6XVR8-F1
#
_entry.id   AF-A0A9P6XVR8-F1
#
_cell.length_a   1.000
_cell.length_b   1.000
_cell.length_c   1.000
_cell.angle_alpha   90.00
_cell.angle_beta   90.00
_cell.angle_gamma   90.00
#
_symmetry.space_group_name_H-M   'P 1'
#
loop_
_entity.id
_entity.type
_entity.pdbx_description
1 polymer ?
#
loop_
_entity_poly.entity_id
_entity_poly.type
_entity_poly.pdbx_seq_one_letter_code
_entity_poly.pdbx_strand_id
1 'polypeptide(L)'
;MRRLRLRYTKQQQDKTWKIKKYRRILQDLKAQDPDVVQAEQALSQQPSSTVSIEDFDHFLQARSEQSAVFSRFYGHTITNHDNGYNLFRKIRLSAYFNKQRAEQKLIQDLRAKFGEDAVFVIGNWSAPPC
;
A
#
# COMPACT_ATOMS: atom_id res chain seq x y z
N MET A 1 10.18 20.53 35.90
CA MET A 1 10.63 19.53 34.90
C MET A 1 10.09 19.92 33.51
N ARG A 2 10.96 20.10 32.51
CA ARG A 2 10.53 20.33 31.11
C ARG A 2 10.06 19.00 30.53
N ARG A 3 8.81 18.94 30.10
CA ARG A 3 8.25 17.74 29.45
C ARG A 3 8.83 17.64 28.03
N LEU A 4 9.68 16.65 27.77
CA LEU A 4 10.21 16.39 26.42
C LEU A 4 9.07 15.89 25.52
N ARG A 5 8.88 16.52 24.36
CA ARG A 5 7.83 16.16 23.40
C ARG A 5 8.39 16.07 21.99
N LEU A 6 8.30 14.91 21.36
CA LEU A 6 8.53 14.75 19.92
C LEU A 6 7.18 14.89 19.20
N ARG A 7 7.13 15.72 18.15
CA ARG A 7 5.94 15.84 17.31
C ARG A 7 6.11 14.92 16.12
N TYR A 8 5.25 13.90 16.04
CA TYR A 8 5.13 13.02 14.89
C TYR A 8 3.70 13.07 14.38
N THR A 9 3.50 13.51 13.14
CA THR A 9 2.16 13.64 12.54
C THR A 9 2.00 12.70 11.35
N LYS A 10 0.74 12.33 11.06
CA LYS A 10 0.41 11.54 9.87
C LYS A 10 0.89 12.20 8.57
N GLN A 11 0.87 13.53 8.50
CA GLN A 11 1.42 14.25 7.34
C GLN A 11 2.94 14.09 7.19
N GLN A 12 3.70 14.09 8.29
CA GLN A 12 5.13 13.82 8.26
C GLN A 12 5.38 12.38 7.81
N GLN A 13 4.65 11.42 8.38
CA GLN A 13 4.71 10.01 8.01
C GLN A 13 4.43 9.80 6.51
N ASP A 14 3.32 10.34 6.00
CA ASP A 14 2.93 10.23 4.59
C ASP A 14 4.00 10.80 3.63
N LYS A 15 4.65 11.91 4.02
CA LYS A 15 5.75 12.51 3.26
C LYS A 15 6.97 11.58 3.24
N THR A 16 7.37 11.06 4.39
CA THR A 16 8.54 10.16 4.50
C THR A 16 8.32 8.85 3.76
N TRP A 17 7.12 8.28 3.86
CA TRP A 17 6.74 7.03 3.19
C TRP A 17 6.49 7.21 1.69
N LYS A 18 6.36 8.46 1.21
CA LYS A 18 6.04 8.80 -0.17
C LYS A 18 4.74 8.14 -0.68
N ILE A 19 3.79 7.85 0.21
CA ILE A 19 2.53 7.16 -0.14
C ILE A 19 1.79 7.91 -1.24
N LYS A 20 1.69 9.24 -1.10
CA LYS A 20 0.99 10.08 -2.09
C LYS A 20 1.63 10.02 -3.47
N LYS A 21 2.97 9.97 -3.54
CA LYS A 21 3.69 9.84 -4.82
C LYS A 21 3.32 8.55 -5.51
N TYR A 22 3.43 7.42 -4.80
CA TYR A 22 3.12 6.11 -5.41
C TYR A 22 1.66 5.97 -5.77
N ARG A 23 0.74 6.44 -4.91
CA ARG A 23 -0.69 6.45 -5.23
C ARG A 23 -1.00 7.25 -6.49
N ARG A 24 -0.41 8.45 -6.64
CA ARG A 24 -0.59 9.28 -7.82
C ARG A 24 -0.12 8.57 -9.08
N ILE A 25 1.10 8.01 -9.08
CA ILE A 25 1.64 7.24 -10.21
C ILE A 25 0.68 6.12 -10.62
N LEU A 26 0.15 5.37 -9.64
CA LEU A 26 -0.79 4.27 -9.92
C LEU A 26 -2.12 4.78 -10.50
N GLN A 27 -2.64 5.89 -10.00
CA GLN A 27 -3.89 6.48 -10.50
C GLN A 27 -3.72 7.04 -11.92
N ASP A 28 -2.61 7.74 -12.18
CA ASP A 28 -2.31 8.30 -13.50
C ASP A 28 -2.15 7.21 -14.56
N LEU A 29 -1.58 6.05 -14.18
CA LEU A 29 -1.48 4.88 -15.06
C LEU A 29 -2.84 4.23 -15.30
N LYS A 30 -3.66 4.07 -14.26
CA LYS A 30 -5.00 3.51 -14.40
C LYS A 30 -5.90 4.38 -15.27
N ALA A 31 -5.76 5.71 -15.17
CA ALA A 31 -6.53 6.64 -15.99
C ALA A 31 -6.25 6.48 -17.51
N GLN A 32 -5.15 5.85 -17.88
CA GLN A 32 -4.79 5.57 -19.28
C GLN A 32 -5.42 4.26 -19.80
N ASP A 33 -5.90 3.37 -18.91
CA ASP A 33 -6.51 2.09 -19.29
C ASP A 33 -7.92 1.96 -18.66
N PRO A 34 -8.97 2.44 -19.36
CA PRO A 34 -10.35 2.39 -18.89
C PRO A 34 -10.85 0.97 -18.60
N ASP A 35 -10.35 -0.04 -19.34
CA ASP A 35 -10.76 -1.44 -19.17
C ASP A 35 -10.42 -1.92 -17.75
N VAL A 36 -9.25 -1.55 -17.25
CA VAL A 36 -8.79 -1.90 -15.90
C VAL A 36 -9.64 -1.22 -14.84
N VAL A 37 -10.00 0.04 -15.05
CA VAL A 37 -10.86 0.78 -14.11
C VAL A 37 -12.24 0.12 -14.03
N GLN A 38 -12.83 -0.26 -15.17
CA GLN A 38 -14.11 -0.96 -15.22
C GLN A 38 -14.03 -2.35 -14.57
N ALA A 39 -12.96 -3.11 -14.86
CA ALA A 39 -12.73 -4.43 -14.28
C ALA A 39 -12.59 -4.37 -12.75
N GLU A 40 -11.87 -3.37 -12.21
CA GLU A 40 -11.77 -3.16 -10.76
C GLU A 40 -13.11 -2.75 -10.15
N GLN A 41 -13.86 -1.89 -10.84
CA GLN A 41 -15.17 -1.45 -10.37
C GLN A 41 -16.16 -2.62 -10.31
N ALA A 42 -16.15 -3.51 -11.30
CA ALA A 42 -16.97 -4.72 -11.31
C ALA A 42 -16.65 -5.63 -10.13
N LEU A 43 -15.36 -5.89 -9.86
CA LEU A 43 -14.96 -6.70 -8.71
C LEU A 43 -15.23 -6.02 -7.37
N SER A 44 -15.22 -4.69 -7.30
CA SER A 44 -15.52 -3.97 -6.06
C SER A 44 -16.97 -4.14 -5.61
N GLN A 45 -17.89 -4.55 -6.51
CA GLN A 45 -19.28 -4.83 -6.14
C GLN A 45 -19.44 -6.20 -5.49
N GLN A 46 -18.42 -7.07 -5.53
CA GLN A 46 -18.48 -8.43 -5.01
C GLN A 46 -17.51 -8.62 -3.83
N PRO A 47 -17.99 -9.06 -2.66
CA PRO A 47 -17.16 -9.18 -1.46
C PRO A 47 -16.22 -10.40 -1.54
N SER A 48 -14.92 -10.15 -1.77
CA SER A 48 -13.89 -11.21 -1.72
C SER A 48 -13.71 -11.88 -0.36
N SER A 49 -14.22 -11.28 0.73
CA SER A 49 -14.14 -11.77 2.11
C SER A 49 -15.48 -12.31 2.63
N THR A 50 -16.37 -12.72 1.74
CA THR A 50 -17.63 -13.35 2.12
C THR A 50 -17.42 -14.73 2.77
N VAL A 51 -18.30 -15.09 3.71
CA VAL A 51 -18.32 -16.41 4.37
C VAL A 51 -19.18 -17.41 3.57
N SER A 52 -20.09 -16.89 2.74
CA SER A 52 -20.94 -17.67 1.85
C SER A 52 -20.11 -18.29 0.72
N ILE A 53 -20.26 -19.59 0.49
CA ILE A 53 -19.50 -20.31 -0.54
C ILE A 53 -19.98 -19.87 -1.93
N GLU A 54 -21.30 -19.70 -2.10
CA GLU A 54 -21.91 -19.30 -3.37
C GLU A 54 -21.46 -17.90 -3.79
N ASP A 55 -21.44 -16.95 -2.85
CA ASP A 55 -20.97 -15.59 -3.13
C ASP A 55 -19.48 -15.57 -3.46
N PHE A 56 -18.69 -16.44 -2.83
CA PHE A 56 -17.26 -16.57 -3.12
C PHE A 56 -17.02 -17.20 -4.49
N ASP A 57 -17.81 -18.20 -4.90
CA ASP A 57 -17.72 -18.79 -6.24
C ASP A 57 -18.05 -17.75 -7.32
N HIS A 58 -19.11 -16.96 -7.12
CA HIS A 58 -19.42 -15.83 -8.00
C HIS A 58 -18.26 -14.82 -8.09
N PHE A 59 -17.61 -14.51 -6.96
CA PHE A 59 -16.42 -13.68 -6.96
C PHE A 59 -15.27 -14.30 -7.77
N LEU A 60 -15.02 -15.61 -7.64
CA LEU A 60 -13.97 -16.30 -8.39
C LEU A 60 -14.24 -16.30 -9.88
N GLN A 61 -15.50 -16.52 -10.30
CA GLN A 61 -15.90 -16.47 -11.70
C GLN A 61 -15.65 -15.07 -12.29
N ALA A 62 -16.17 -14.02 -11.65
CA ALA A 62 -15.93 -12.64 -12.09
C ALA A 62 -14.43 -12.28 -12.09
N ARG A 63 -13.66 -12.78 -11.11
CA ARG A 63 -12.20 -12.57 -11.05
C ARG A 63 -11.48 -13.26 -12.21
N SER A 64 -11.94 -14.44 -12.60
CA SER A 64 -11.41 -15.21 -13.73
C SER A 64 -11.68 -14.51 -15.06
N GLU A 65 -12.91 -14.02 -15.26
CA GLU A 65 -13.31 -13.28 -16.47
C GLU A 65 -12.41 -12.04 -16.71
N GLN A 66 -12.06 -11.33 -15.64
CA GLN A 66 -11.23 -10.13 -15.71
C GLN A 66 -9.71 -10.44 -15.68
N SER A 67 -9.31 -11.71 -15.58
CA SER A 67 -7.92 -12.10 -15.34
C SER A 67 -6.97 -11.65 -16.45
N ALA A 68 -7.41 -11.72 -17.72
CA ALA A 68 -6.61 -11.30 -18.87
C ALA A 68 -6.32 -9.79 -18.83
N VAL A 69 -7.32 -8.97 -18.50
CA VAL A 69 -7.19 -7.51 -18.36
C VAL A 69 -6.18 -7.17 -17.26
N PHE A 70 -6.29 -7.82 -16.10
CA PHE A 70 -5.35 -7.60 -15.01
C PHE A 70 -3.95 -8.10 -15.32
N SER A 71 -3.81 -9.24 -16.00
CA SER A 71 -2.51 -9.77 -16.42
C SER A 71 -1.83 -8.81 -17.39
N ARG A 72 -2.56 -8.30 -18.38
CA ARG A 72 -2.08 -7.28 -19.32
C ARG A 72 -1.54 -6.05 -18.58
N PHE A 73 -2.34 -5.49 -17.69
CA PHE A 73 -1.98 -4.26 -17.00
C PHE A 73 -0.92 -4.48 -15.92
N TYR A 74 -1.21 -5.27 -14.89
CA TYR A 74 -0.32 -5.46 -13.74
C TYR A 74 0.90 -6.34 -14.04
N GLY A 75 0.77 -7.27 -14.99
CA GLY A 75 1.81 -8.21 -15.38
C GLY A 75 2.76 -7.70 -16.45
N HIS A 76 2.37 -6.71 -17.28
CA HIS A 76 3.18 -6.29 -18.42
C HIS A 76 3.41 -4.77 -18.53
N THR A 77 2.96 -3.97 -17.57
CA THR A 77 3.38 -2.55 -17.52
C THR A 77 4.86 -2.48 -17.07
N ILE A 78 5.74 -2.26 -18.04
CA ILE A 78 7.19 -2.12 -17.84
C ILE A 78 7.53 -0.65 -17.60
N THR A 79 8.64 -0.39 -16.91
CA THR A 79 9.17 0.96 -16.76
C THR A 79 10.00 1.36 -17.99
N ASN A 80 10.14 2.66 -18.27
CA ASN A 80 11.00 3.14 -19.39
C ASN A 80 12.44 2.59 -19.37
N HIS A 81 12.92 2.18 -18.19
CA HIS A 81 14.16 1.39 -18.08
C HIS A 81 13.80 -0.09 -18.15
N ASP A 82 14.25 -0.75 -19.22
CA ASP A 82 14.07 -2.19 -19.40
C ASP A 82 15.02 -2.96 -18.47
N ASN A 83 14.49 -3.32 -17.30
CA ASN A 83 15.20 -4.13 -16.32
C ASN A 83 14.50 -5.49 -16.12
N GLY A 84 13.58 -5.88 -17.02
CA GLY A 84 12.77 -7.10 -16.90
C GLY A 84 11.79 -7.14 -15.71
N TYR A 85 11.63 -6.06 -14.95
CA TYR A 85 10.76 -5.99 -13.77
C TYR A 85 9.55 -5.08 -13.99
N ASN A 86 8.36 -5.61 -13.71
CA ASN A 86 7.08 -4.89 -13.79
C ASN A 86 7.05 -3.68 -12.86
N LEU A 87 6.49 -2.57 -13.34
CA LEU A 87 6.41 -1.30 -12.64
C LEU A 87 5.71 -1.43 -11.28
N PHE A 88 4.60 -2.15 -11.22
CA PHE A 88 3.83 -2.33 -10.00
C PHE A 88 4.62 -3.03 -8.90
N ARG A 89 5.43 -4.04 -9.26
CA ARG A 89 6.31 -4.74 -8.32
C ARG A 89 7.40 -3.79 -7.79
N LYS A 90 8.01 -2.98 -8.67
CA LYS A 90 8.99 -1.96 -8.27
C LYS A 90 8.39 -0.94 -7.31
N ILE A 91 7.19 -0.44 -7.60
CA ILE A 91 6.47 0.51 -6.72
C ILE A 91 6.22 -0.12 -5.35
N ARG A 92 5.71 -1.34 -5.30
CA ARG A 92 5.39 -2.04 -4.04
C ARG A 92 6.64 -2.27 -3.20
N LEU A 93 7.73 -2.71 -3.83
CA LEU A 93 9.02 -2.90 -3.17
C LEU A 93 9.60 -1.57 -2.65
N SER A 94 9.52 -0.50 -3.46
CA SER A 94 9.99 0.82 -3.05
C SER A 94 9.20 1.39 -1.87
N ALA A 95 7.88 1.20 -1.85
CA ALA A 95 7.03 1.59 -0.74
C ALA A 95 7.41 0.84 0.55
N TYR A 96 7.65 -0.48 0.46
CA TYR A 96 8.13 -1.29 1.58
C TYR A 96 9.46 -0.76 2.14
N PHE A 97 10.48 -0.58 1.29
CA PHE A 97 11.78 -0.08 1.74
C PHE A 97 11.72 1.33 2.33
N ASN A 98 10.93 2.23 1.75
CA ASN A 98 10.76 3.57 2.30
C ASN A 98 10.08 3.56 3.67
N LYS A 99 9.09 2.68 3.86
CA LYS A 99 8.46 2.49 5.17
C LYS A 99 9.50 2.05 6.21
N GLN A 100 10.27 1.00 5.90
CA GLN A 100 11.32 0.49 6.80
C GLN A 100 12.34 1.57 7.18
N ARG A 101 12.87 2.30 6.19
CA ARG A 101 13.83 3.41 6.44
C ARG A 101 13.23 4.52 7.28
N ALA A 102 11.95 4.85 7.05
CA ALA A 102 11.27 5.89 7.80
C ALA A 102 11.01 5.50 9.26
N GLU A 103 10.65 4.23 9.51
CA GLU A 103 10.47 3.70 10.85
C GLU A 103 11.80 3.63 11.61
N GLN A 104 12.88 3.17 10.94
CA GLN A 104 14.22 3.20 11.51
C GLN A 104 14.66 4.62 11.90
N LYS A 105 14.44 5.59 11.02
CA LYS A 105 14.73 7.00 11.32
C LYS A 105 13.92 7.51 12.51
N LEU A 106 12.64 7.17 12.59
CA LEU A 106 11.80 7.55 13.74
C LEU A 106 12.33 6.96 15.05
N ILE A 107 12.77 5.71 15.04
CA ILE A 107 13.36 5.06 16.23
C ILE A 107 14.64 5.81 16.65
N GLN A 108 15.50 6.17 15.69
CA GLN A 108 16.72 6.95 15.98
C GLN A 108 16.38 8.34 16.56
N ASP A 109 15.42 9.05 15.96
CA ASP A 109 14.97 10.36 16.44
C ASP A 109 14.36 10.29 17.86
N LEU A 110 13.68 9.19 18.18
CA LEU A 110 13.14 8.92 19.52
C LEU A 110 14.27 8.67 20.52
N ARG A 111 15.23 7.80 20.20
CA ARG A 111 16.37 7.49 21.08
C ARG A 111 17.24 8.70 21.35
N ALA A 112 17.54 9.49 20.31
CA ALA A 112 18.30 10.72 20.43
C ALA A 112 17.63 11.76 21.37
N LYS A 113 16.30 11.71 21.49
CA LYS A 113 15.53 12.68 22.28
C LYS A 113 15.17 12.22 23.69
N PHE A 114 14.88 10.93 23.86
CA PHE A 114 14.37 10.36 25.11
C PHE A 114 15.37 9.44 25.82
N GLY A 115 16.52 9.14 25.20
CA GLY A 115 17.52 8.19 25.68
C GLY A 115 17.46 6.85 24.93
N GLU A 116 18.55 6.08 25.00
CA GLU A 116 18.66 4.78 24.31
C GLU A 116 17.62 3.75 24.78
N ASP A 117 17.16 3.89 26.03
CA ASP A 117 16.20 3.00 26.68
C ASP A 117 14.75 3.23 26.19
N ALA A 118 14.54 4.17 25.27
CA ALA A 118 13.23 4.50 24.73
C ALA A 118 12.64 3.33 23.93
N VAL A 119 11.48 2.82 24.39
CA VAL A 119 10.71 1.77 23.71
C VAL A 119 9.64 2.41 22.83
N PHE A 120 9.58 1.97 21.57
CA PHE A 120 8.59 2.41 20.60
C PHE A 120 7.64 1.25 20.25
N VAL A 121 6.33 1.46 20.44
CA VAL A 121 5.29 0.47 20.18
C VAL A 121 4.37 0.98 19.08
N ILE A 122 4.26 0.23 17.98
CA ILE A 122 3.28 0.46 16.90
C ILE A 122 2.29 -0.71 16.89
N GLY A 123 1.00 -0.41 16.86
CA GLY A 123 -0.04 -1.41 16.64
C GLY A 123 -1.41 -0.75 16.43
N ASN A 124 -2.35 -1.50 15.88
CA ASN A 124 -3.74 -1.06 15.74
C ASN A 124 -4.52 -1.37 17.04
N TRP A 125 -4.12 -0.73 18.14
CA TRP A 125 -4.60 -1.01 19.49
C TRP A 125 -6.06 -0.59 19.75
N SER A 126 -6.71 0.05 18.77
CA SER A 126 -8.10 0.52 18.88
C SER A 126 -9.09 -0.30 18.04
N ALA A 127 -8.69 -1.42 17.44
CA ALA A 127 -9.63 -2.29 16.75
C ALA A 127 -10.35 -3.20 17.76
N PRO A 128 -11.70 -3.23 17.79
CA PRO A 128 -12.41 -4.29 18.52
C PRO A 128 -11.99 -5.66 17.96
N PRO A 129 -11.95 -6.72 18.81
CA PRO A 129 -11.73 -8.07 18.32
C PRO A 129 -12.85 -8.42 17.33
N CYS A 130 -12.44 -8.97 16.18
CA CYS A 130 -13.31 -9.44 15.11
C CYS A 130 -14.31 -10.48 15.61
#